data_AF-A0A497T545-F1
#
_entry.id   AF-A0A497T545-F1
#
_cell.length_a   1.000
_cell.length_b   1.000
_cell.length_c   1.000
_cell.angle_alpha   90.00
_cell.angle_beta   90.00
_cell.angle_gamma   90.00
#
_symmetry.space_group_name_H-M   'P 1'
#
loop_
_entity.id
_entity.type
_entity.pdbx_description
1 polymer ?
#
loop_
_entity_poly.entity_id
_entity_poly.type
_entity_poly.pdbx_seq_one_letter_code
_entity_poly.pdbx_strand_id
1 'polypeptide(L)' 'MVNLNDIIVEFEKGKATLDNFMGLLSFLEDLFNKKIDLLTVQGVKSIRIENIRKNIEECAVYV' A
#
# COMPACT_ATOMS: atom_id res chain seq x y z
N MET A 1 2.76 17.77 -3.50
CA MET A 1 1.79 17.47 -2.42
C MET A 1 1.97 16.01 -2.06
N VAL A 2 2.28 15.69 -0.80
CA VAL A 2 2.28 14.31 -0.33
C VAL A 2 0.82 13.90 -0.16
N ASN A 3 0.38 12.84 -0.84
CA ASN A 3 -0.95 12.29 -0.64
C ASN A 3 -0.92 11.45 0.64
N LEU A 4 -1.71 11.82 1.65
CA LEU A 4 -1.71 11.14 2.96
C LEU A 4 -2.52 9.83 2.95
N ASN A 5 -3.04 9.43 1.78
CA ASN A 5 -3.92 8.27 1.63
C ASN A 5 -3.19 7.03 1.08
N ASP A 6 -1.90 7.12 0.75
CA ASP A 6 -1.09 5.99 0.29
C ASP A 6 -0.62 5.14 1.48
N ILE A 7 -0.95 3.86 1.49
CA ILE A 7 -0.55 2.92 2.55
C ILE A 7 0.19 1.75 1.92
N ILE A 8 1.41 1.48 2.38
CA ILE A 8 2.20 0.31 1.96
C ILE A 8 2.10 -0.76 3.04
N VAL A 9 1.71 -1.97 2.66
CA VAL A 9 1.57 -3.11 3.57
C VAL A 9 2.43 -4.30 3.15
N GLU A 10 2.90 -5.02 4.15
CA GLU A 10 3.47 -6.34 3.99
C GLU A 10 2.57 -7.35 4.71
N PHE A 11 1.98 -8.26 3.94
CA PHE A 11 1.18 -9.33 4.51
C PHE A 11 2.08 -10.45 5.01
N GLU A 12 1.68 -11.10 6.09
CA GLU A 12 2.28 -12.35 6.53
C GLU A 12 2.28 -13.39 5.41
N LYS A 13 3.23 -14.33 5.47
CA LYS A 13 3.37 -15.39 4.47
C LYS A 13 2.06 -16.16 4.30
N GLY A 14 1.57 -16.23 3.07
CA GLY A 14 0.31 -16.92 2.73
C GLY A 14 -0.96 -16.08 2.97
N LYS A 15 -0.84 -14.83 3.45
CA LYS A 15 -1.98 -13.93 3.68
C LYS A 15 -2.16 -12.87 2.59
N ALA A 16 -1.25 -12.74 1.64
CA ALA A 16 -1.37 -11.85 0.48
C ALA A 16 -2.37 -12.40 -0.56
N THR A 17 -3.60 -12.72 -0.14
CA THR A 17 -4.69 -13.14 -1.03
C THR A 17 -5.50 -11.92 -1.48
N LEU A 18 -6.23 -12.03 -2.59
CA LEU A 18 -7.09 -10.96 -3.08
C LEU A 18 -8.15 -10.58 -2.04
N ASP A 19 -8.77 -11.56 -1.38
CA ASP A 19 -9.79 -11.32 -0.37
C ASP A 19 -9.25 -10.54 0.83
N ASN A 20 -8.06 -10.89 1.33
CA ASN A 20 -7.44 -10.16 2.44
C ASN A 20 -7.05 -8.74 2.02
N PHE A 21 -6.55 -8.57 0.79
CA PHE A 21 -6.21 -7.25 0.26
C PHE A 21 -7.45 -6.35 0.16
N MET A 22 -8.52 -6.84 -0.46
CA MET A 22 -9.77 -6.09 -0.63
C MET A 22 -10.48 -5.84 0.71
N GLY A 23 -10.47 -6.82 1.61
CA GLY A 23 -11.03 -6.68 2.95
C GLY A 23 -10.28 -5.62 3.77
N LEU A 24 -8.95 -5.61 3.72
CA LEU A 24 -8.14 -4.57 4.37
C LEU A 24 -8.39 -3.19 3.76
N LEU A 25 -8.45 -3.09 2.43
CA LEU A 25 -8.75 -1.83 1.75
C LEU A 25 -10.11 -1.28 2.21
N SER A 26 -11.18 -2.08 2.15
CA SER A 26 -12.51 -1.66 2.61
C SER A 26 -12.50 -1.23 4.08
N PHE A 27 -11.84 -2.01 4.94
CA PHE A 27 -11.74 -1.68 6.36
C PHE A 27 -11.06 -0.33 6.60
N LEU A 28 -9.95 -0.05 5.91
CA LEU A 28 -9.22 1.22 6.04
C LEU A 28 -10.02 2.39 5.48
N GLU A 29 -10.70 2.21 4.33
CA GLU A 29 -11.55 3.26 3.76
C GLU A 29 -12.71 3.62 4.69
N ASP A 30 -13.34 2.62 5.31
CA ASP A 30 -14.41 2.80 6.29
C ASP A 30 -13.88 3.47 7.57
N LEU A 31 -12.72 3.03 8.06
CA LEU A 31 -12.09 3.57 9.27
C LEU A 31 -11.73 5.05 9.14
N PHE A 32 -11.18 5.45 7.99
CA PHE A 32 -10.77 6.83 7.72
C PHE A 32 -11.86 7.67 7.05
N ASN A 33 -12.98 7.05 6.65
CA ASN A 33 -14.06 7.66 5.87
C ASN A 33 -13.54 8.38 4.61
N LYS A 34 -12.55 7.78 3.93
CA LYS A 34 -11.83 8.33 2.77
C LYS A 34 -11.31 7.21 1.88
N LYS A 35 -11.07 7.51 0.60
CA LYS A 35 -10.41 6.59 -0.33
C LYS A 35 -8.94 6.40 0.04
N ILE A 36 -8.48 5.15 -0.01
CA ILE A 36 -7.13 4.73 0.35
C ILE A 36 -6.46 4.08 -0.87
N ASP A 37 -5.21 4.46 -1.11
CA ASP A 37 -4.37 3.85 -2.13
C ASP A 37 -3.48 2.79 -1.43
N LEU A 38 -3.97 1.54 -1.39
CA LEU A 38 -3.26 0.43 -0.74
C LEU A 38 -2.27 -0.23 -1.71
N LEU A 39 -1.00 -0.26 -1.33
CA LEU A 39 0.07 -0.93 -2.08
C LEU A 39 0.67 -2.06 -1.25
N THR A 40 1.06 -3.15 -1.90
CA THR A 40 1.89 -4.16 -1.24
C THR A 40 3.37 -3.86 -1.47
N VAL A 41 4.24 -4.25 -0.54
CA VAL A 41 5.71 -4.16 -0.75
C VAL A 41 6.13 -4.82 -2.07
N GLN A 42 5.54 -5.95 -2.42
CA GLN A 42 5.82 -6.64 -3.69
C GLN A 42 5.27 -5.86 -4.90
N GLY A 43 4.10 -5.24 -4.76
CA GLY A 43 3.53 -4.33 -5.76
C GLY A 43 4.46 -3.16 -6.04
N VAL A 44 4.99 -2.51 -5.01
CA VAL A 44 5.98 -1.42 -5.14
C VAL A 44 7.24 -1.93 -5.87
N LYS A 45 7.80 -3.07 -5.44
CA LYS A 45 8.98 -3.68 -6.08
C LYS A 45 8.77 -4.01 -7.56
N SER A 46 7.53 -4.28 -7.97
CA SER A 46 7.18 -4.57 -9.37
C SER A 46 7.16 -3.34 -10.29
N ILE A 47 7.18 -2.12 -9.74
CA ILE A 47 7.17 -0.87 -10.51
C ILE A 47 8.45 -0.79 -11.36
N ARG A 48 8.27 -0.64 -12.68
CA ARG A 48 9.38 -0.64 -13.63
C ARG A 48 10.08 0.71 -13.78
N ILE A 49 9.38 1.81 -13.52
CA ILE A 49 9.96 3.15 -13.60
C ILE A 49 10.78 3.39 -12.34
N GLU A 50 12.10 3.35 -12.46
CA GLU A 50 13.03 3.32 -11.34
C GLU A 50 12.88 4.52 -10.40
N ASN A 51 12.85 5.74 -10.95
CA ASN A 51 12.70 6.93 -10.12
C ASN A 51 11.38 6.92 -9.35
N ILE A 52 10.29 6.43 -9.94
CA ILE A 52 8.99 6.36 -9.25
C ILE A 52 9.05 5.38 -8.09
N ARG A 53 9.60 4.19 -8.30
CA ARG A 53 9.75 3.19 -7.23
C ARG A 53 10.58 3.73 -6.07
N LYS A 54 11.75 4.32 -6.36
CA LYS A 54 12.64 4.88 -5.33
C LYS A 54 11.97 5.99 -4.52
N ASN A 55 11.27 6.90 -5.19
CA ASN A 55 10.53 7.97 -4.49
C ASN A 55 9.47 7.40 -3.53
N ILE A 56 8.75 6.34 -3.93
CA ILE A 56 7.77 5.67 -3.06
C ILE A 56 8.46 5.00 -1.86
N GLU A 57 9.56 4.28 -2.09
CA GLU A 57 10.32 3.59 -1.03
C GLU A 57 10.93 4.57 -0.01
N GLU A 58 11.44 5.72 -0.46
CA GLU A 58 12.03 6.76 0.41
C GLU A 58 10.98 7.49 1.27
N CYS A 59 9.72 7.53 0.82
CA CYS A 59 8.61 8.16 1.55
C CYS A 59 7.89 7.19 2.50
N ALA A 60 8.22 5.90 2.48
CA ALA A 60 7.56 4.90 3.31
C ALA A 60 7.94 5.08 4.78
N VAL A 61 6.95 5.29 5.64
CA VAL A 61 7.13 5.28 7.10
C VAL A 61 6.73 3.90 7.63
N TYR A 62 7.69 3.18 8.19
CA TYR A 62 7.43 1.91 8.87
C TYR A 62 7.01 2.20 10.32
N VAL A 63 5.78 1.80 10.66
CA VAL A 63 5.18 1.94 12.00
C VAL A 63 4.92 0.59 12.63
#